data_AF-A0A0A0JFQ6-F1
#
_entry.id   AF-A0A0A0JFQ6-F1
#
_cell.length_a   1.000
_cell.length_b   1.000
_cell.length_c   1.000
_cell.angle_alpha   90.00
_cell.angle_beta   90.00
_cell.angle_gamma   90.00
#
_symmetry.space_group_name_H-M   'P 1'
#
loop_
_entity.id
_entity.type
_entity.pdbx_description
1 polymer ?
#
loop_
_entity_poly.entity_id
_entity_poly.type
_entity_poly.pdbx_seq_one_letter_code
_entity_poly.pdbx_strand_id
1 'polypeptide(L)'
;MVMVDPATSGPEGRAWHARAVAEHARLRGEPAVEEWRAAVQAFGYGQAYEVARGQWRLAEALAQVGERDEARAVAGEAAAAAGRMGAAPLQRAIAAMLQGARLAPTAARADGVLTRREREVLALVAEGLTNREIGRRLYISEKTASVHLSNLMAKLNVSSRTEAVTVAVRRGLHEVT
;
A
#
# COMPACT_ATOMS: atom_id res chain seq x y z
N MET A 1 21.91 30.73 12.67
CA MET A 1 20.76 29.92 12.19
C MET A 1 19.66 30.05 13.23
N VAL A 2 18.55 30.72 12.92
CA VAL A 2 17.46 30.89 13.89
C VAL A 2 16.73 29.55 14.01
N MET A 3 16.84 28.92 15.18
CA MET A 3 16.06 27.73 15.52
C MET A 3 14.63 28.20 15.81
N VAL A 4 13.74 28.05 14.84
CA VAL A 4 12.32 28.34 15.04
C VAL A 4 11.75 27.26 15.97
N ASP A 5 11.15 27.67 17.08
CA ASP A 5 10.53 26.75 18.03
C ASP A 5 9.33 26.04 17.38
N PRO A 6 9.32 24.69 17.32
CA PRO A 6 8.19 23.93 16.79
C PRO A 6 6.86 24.24 17.50
N ALA A 7 6.90 24.62 18.78
CA ALA A 7 5.70 24.96 19.57
C ALA A 7 5.07 26.29 19.15
N THR A 8 5.85 27.21 18.56
CA THR A 8 5.37 28.50 18.05
C THR A 8 5.14 28.49 16.53
N SER A 9 5.47 27.38 15.87
CA SER A 9 5.35 27.22 14.43
C SER A 9 3.93 26.88 13.99
N GLY A 10 3.49 27.42 12.85
CA GLY A 10 2.25 27.02 12.18
C GLY A 10 2.27 25.54 11.71
N PRO A 11 1.14 25.00 11.20
CA PRO A 11 1.04 23.61 10.76
C PRO A 11 2.15 23.17 9.80
N GLU A 12 2.52 24.05 8.86
CA GLU A 12 3.60 23.79 7.90
C GLU A 12 4.95 23.64 8.59
N GLY A 13 5.31 24.56 9.48
CA GLY A 13 6.57 24.52 10.22
C GLY A 13 6.68 23.27 11.10
N ARG A 14 5.58 22.85 11.76
CA ARG A 14 5.55 21.60 12.52
C ARG A 14 5.74 20.37 11.63
N ALA A 15 5.13 20.34 10.44
CA ALA A 15 5.27 19.24 9.50
C ALA A 15 6.70 19.11 8.97
N TRP A 16 7.31 20.23 8.55
CA TRP A 16 8.70 20.23 8.11
C TRP A 16 9.68 19.88 9.23
N HIS A 17 9.41 20.33 10.46
CA HIS A 17 10.19 19.93 11.63
C HIS A 17 10.09 18.43 11.90
N ALA A 18 8.87 17.86 11.95
CA ALA A 18 8.67 16.43 12.14
C ALA A 18 9.39 15.60 11.04
N ARG A 19 9.33 16.06 9.79
CA ARG A 19 10.06 15.45 8.67
C ARG A 19 11.58 15.51 8.86
N ALA A 20 12.10 16.62 9.35
CA ALA A 20 13.54 16.79 9.61
C ALA A 20 14.02 15.86 10.73
N VAL A 21 13.24 15.72 11.80
CA VAL A 21 13.51 14.78 12.90
C VAL A 21 13.56 13.34 12.38
N ALA A 22 12.55 12.92 11.61
CA ALA A 22 12.50 11.58 11.03
C ALA A 22 13.68 11.28 10.09
N GLU A 23 14.04 12.25 9.24
CA GLU A 23 15.17 12.11 8.33
C GLU A 23 16.51 12.08 9.08
N HIS A 24 16.66 12.87 10.14
CA HIS A 24 17.85 12.85 10.98
C HIS A 24 18.05 11.49 11.65
N ALA A 25 17.00 10.91 12.24
CA ALA A 25 17.06 9.57 12.81
C ALA A 25 17.43 8.51 11.75
N ARG A 26 16.81 8.57 10.56
CA ARG A 26 17.13 7.69 9.43
C ARG A 26 18.61 7.76 9.04
N LEU A 27 19.18 8.97 8.97
CA LEU A 27 20.59 9.17 8.61
C LEU A 27 21.56 8.64 9.68
N ARG A 28 21.11 8.46 10.92
CA ARG A 28 21.86 7.80 11.99
C ARG A 28 21.67 6.27 12.02
N GLY A 29 20.93 5.72 11.05
CA GLY A 29 20.67 4.28 10.95
C GLY A 29 19.53 3.80 11.85
N GLU A 30 18.75 4.71 12.43
CA GLU A 30 17.56 4.34 13.20
C GLU A 30 16.35 4.23 12.26
N PRO A 31 15.54 3.16 12.38
CA PRO A 31 14.34 3.01 11.55
C PRO A 31 13.36 4.19 11.68
N ALA A 32 13.25 4.77 12.88
CA ALA A 32 12.47 5.98 13.16
C ALA A 32 10.97 5.87 12.81
N VAL A 33 10.36 4.72 13.12
CA VAL A 33 8.96 4.40 12.75
C VAL A 33 8.00 5.48 13.26
N GLU A 34 8.10 5.85 14.54
CA GLU A 34 7.18 6.81 15.17
C GLU A 34 7.40 8.24 14.66
N GLU A 35 8.65 8.61 14.39
CA GLU A 35 8.98 9.91 13.78
C GLU A 35 8.42 10.01 12.36
N TRP A 36 8.49 8.93 11.57
CA TRP A 36 7.87 8.90 10.25
C TRP A 36 6.35 8.95 10.33
N ARG A 37 5.69 8.27 11.29
CA ARG A 37 4.24 8.39 11.53
C ARG A 37 3.86 9.83 11.87
N ALA A 38 4.59 10.47 12.79
CA ALA A 38 4.37 11.86 13.18
C ALA A 38 4.52 12.82 11.99
N ALA A 39 5.52 12.61 11.13
CA ALA A 39 5.70 13.38 9.91
C ALA A 39 4.53 13.20 8.93
N VAL A 40 4.09 11.96 8.68
CA VAL A 40 2.92 11.68 7.81
C VAL A 40 1.67 12.39 8.34
N GLN A 41 1.40 12.27 9.64
CA GLN A 41 0.24 12.91 10.26
C GLN A 41 0.31 14.44 10.15
N ALA A 42 1.50 15.03 10.38
CA ALA A 42 1.66 16.47 10.37
C ALA A 42 1.44 17.10 8.97
N PHE A 43 1.68 16.36 7.87
CA PHE A 43 1.36 16.82 6.51
C PHE A 43 -0.11 16.62 6.09
N GLY A 44 -0.95 16.09 6.97
CA GLY A 44 -2.36 15.77 6.69
C GLY A 44 -3.26 16.96 6.33
N TYR A 45 -2.78 18.20 6.44
CA TYR A 45 -3.55 19.42 6.13
C TYR A 45 -3.68 19.73 4.62
N GLY A 46 -3.12 18.90 3.73
CA GLY A 46 -3.31 19.04 2.28
C GLY A 46 -2.09 18.74 1.42
N GLN A 47 -0.93 18.44 2.02
CA GLN A 47 0.30 18.15 1.29
C GLN A 47 0.36 16.68 0.86
N ALA A 48 -0.50 16.28 -0.07
CA ALA A 48 -0.68 14.88 -0.50
C ALA A 48 0.64 14.22 -0.98
N TYR A 49 1.53 14.99 -1.61
CA TYR A 49 2.84 14.51 -2.02
C TYR A 49 3.75 14.18 -0.83
N GLU A 50 3.83 15.06 0.16
CA GLU A 50 4.67 14.82 1.35
C GLU A 50 4.08 13.71 2.23
N VAL A 51 2.75 13.56 2.29
CA VAL A 51 2.10 12.39 2.91
C VAL A 51 2.55 11.10 2.22
N ALA A 52 2.45 11.01 0.89
CA ALA A 52 2.85 9.81 0.15
C ALA A 52 4.35 9.51 0.28
N ARG A 53 5.20 10.53 0.22
CA ARG A 53 6.65 10.41 0.43
C ARG A 53 6.97 9.95 1.85
N GLY A 54 6.29 10.49 2.85
CA GLY A 54 6.44 10.09 4.25
C GLY A 54 5.99 8.65 4.48
N GLN A 55 4.88 8.22 3.87
CA GLN A 55 4.41 6.84 3.91
C GLN A 55 5.43 5.88 3.25
N TRP A 56 6.05 6.26 2.14
CA TRP A 56 7.14 5.47 1.56
C TRP A 56 8.29 5.25 2.55
N ARG A 57 8.73 6.31 3.24
CA ARG A 57 9.79 6.21 4.27
C ARG A 57 9.36 5.43 5.51
N LEU A 58 8.10 5.58 5.94
CA LEU A 58 7.52 4.78 7.01
C LEU A 58 7.51 3.29 6.63
N ALA A 59 7.15 2.94 5.40
CA ALA A 59 7.20 1.56 4.92
C ALA A 59 8.63 0.99 4.92
N GLU A 60 9.64 1.80 4.57
CA GLU A 60 11.06 1.40 4.72
C GLU A 60 11.43 1.12 6.18
N ALA A 61 11.03 2.00 7.10
CA ALA A 61 11.27 1.85 8.54
C ALA A 61 10.62 0.58 9.10
N LEU A 62 9.35 0.36 8.78
CA LEU A 62 8.58 -0.83 9.18
C LEU A 62 9.21 -2.12 8.64
N ALA A 63 9.70 -2.10 7.40
CA ALA A 63 10.40 -3.25 6.81
C ALA A 63 11.70 -3.58 7.56
N GLN A 64 12.44 -2.57 8.02
CA GLN A 64 13.69 -2.75 8.78
C GLN A 64 13.45 -3.38 10.17
N VAL A 65 12.34 -3.06 10.83
CA VAL A 65 11.98 -3.63 12.13
C VAL A 65 11.19 -4.94 12.03
N GLY A 66 10.94 -5.44 10.82
CA GLY A 66 10.27 -6.72 10.59
C GLY A 66 8.74 -6.67 10.50
N GLU A 67 8.12 -5.49 10.55
CA GLU A 67 6.68 -5.28 10.43
C GLU A 67 6.21 -5.35 8.97
N ARG A 68 6.38 -6.53 8.35
CA ARG A 68 6.26 -6.74 6.89
C ARG A 68 4.87 -6.44 6.33
N ASP A 69 3.81 -6.79 7.05
CA ASP A 69 2.45 -6.62 6.56
C ASP A 69 2.02 -5.15 6.62
N GLU A 70 2.37 -4.43 7.69
CA GLU A 70 2.14 -3.00 7.78
C GLU A 70 2.99 -2.23 6.75
N ALA A 71 4.26 -2.59 6.59
CA ALA A 71 5.13 -2.02 5.56
C ALA A 71 4.51 -2.14 4.16
N ARG A 72 3.94 -3.31 3.82
CA ARG A 72 3.26 -3.53 2.54
C ARG A 72 2.01 -2.68 2.40
N ALA A 73 1.19 -2.57 3.45
CA ALA A 73 -0.02 -1.77 3.44
C ALA A 73 0.28 -0.28 3.20
N VAL A 74 1.21 0.28 3.99
CA VAL A 74 1.62 1.69 3.90
C VAL A 74 2.27 1.99 2.54
N ALA A 75 3.11 1.10 2.04
CA ALA A 75 3.71 1.25 0.70
C ALA A 75 2.65 1.23 -0.41
N GLY A 76 1.60 0.41 -0.27
CA GLY A 76 0.47 0.36 -1.20
C GLY A 76 -0.31 1.68 -1.24
N GLU A 77 -0.58 2.26 -0.07
CA GLU A 77 -1.21 3.58 0.03
C GLU A 77 -0.37 4.68 -0.64
N ALA A 78 0.94 4.69 -0.35
CA ALA A 78 1.89 5.62 -0.94
C ALA A 78 1.93 5.47 -2.48
N ALA A 79 1.98 4.24 -2.99
CA ALA A 79 2.00 3.97 -4.42
C ALA A 79 0.71 4.41 -5.12
N ALA A 80 -0.45 4.17 -4.50
CA ALA A 80 -1.74 4.59 -5.02
C ALA A 80 -1.85 6.13 -5.05
N ALA A 81 -1.41 6.81 -3.98
CA ALA A 81 -1.37 8.27 -3.95
C ALA A 81 -0.43 8.84 -5.00
N ALA A 82 0.79 8.31 -5.11
CA ALA A 82 1.76 8.71 -6.12
C ALA A 82 1.22 8.50 -7.55
N GLY A 83 0.48 7.42 -7.80
CA GLY A 83 -0.20 7.16 -9.06
C GLY A 83 -1.28 8.19 -9.40
N ARG A 84 -2.14 8.55 -8.45
CA ARG A 84 -3.16 9.60 -8.63
C ARG A 84 -2.54 10.97 -8.97
N MET A 85 -1.35 11.26 -8.44
CA MET A 85 -0.62 12.51 -8.70
C MET A 85 0.28 12.46 -9.94
N GLY A 86 0.41 11.30 -10.60
CA GLY A 86 1.39 11.13 -11.70
C GLY A 86 2.85 11.26 -11.26
N ALA A 87 3.15 11.04 -9.97
CA ALA A 87 4.48 11.18 -9.38
C ALA A 87 5.37 9.97 -9.71
N ALA A 88 5.71 9.81 -11.00
CA ALA A 88 6.45 8.67 -11.53
C ALA A 88 7.80 8.38 -10.81
N PRO A 89 8.60 9.39 -10.42
CA PRO A 89 9.81 9.13 -9.64
C PRO A 89 9.53 8.46 -8.29
N LEU A 90 8.48 8.90 -7.58
CA LEU A 90 8.08 8.34 -6.29
C LEU A 90 7.52 6.92 -6.45
N GLN A 91 6.73 6.67 -7.50
CA GLN A 91 6.25 5.31 -7.81
C GLN A 91 7.41 4.32 -8.03
N ARG A 92 8.45 4.73 -8.78
CA ARG A 92 9.64 3.90 -9.00
C ARG A 92 10.43 3.67 -7.71
N ALA A 93 10.56 4.68 -6.86
CA ALA A 93 11.24 4.55 -5.57
C ALA A 93 10.53 3.54 -4.64
N ILE A 94 9.20 3.63 -4.55
CA ILE A 94 8.39 2.69 -3.76
C ILE A 94 8.50 1.27 -4.31
N ALA A 95 8.44 1.11 -5.64
CA ALA A 95 8.58 -0.20 -6.28
C ALA A 95 9.97 -0.81 -6.01
N ALA A 96 11.04 -0.03 -6.15
CA ALA A 96 12.41 -0.49 -5.89
C ALA A 96 12.60 -0.92 -4.42
N MET A 97 12.04 -0.15 -3.48
CA MET A 97 12.05 -0.47 -2.06
C MET A 97 11.33 -1.78 -1.76
N LEU A 98 10.12 -1.96 -2.30
CA LEU A 98 9.35 -3.18 -2.15
C LEU A 98 10.10 -4.39 -2.69
N GLN A 99 10.77 -4.27 -3.84
CA GLN A 99 11.60 -5.35 -4.40
C GLN A 99 12.79 -5.68 -3.49
N GLY A 100 13.55 -4.67 -3.07
CA GLY A 100 14.72 -4.83 -2.20
C GLY A 100 14.37 -5.47 -0.85
N ALA A 101 13.24 -5.09 -0.26
CA ALA A 101 12.75 -5.66 0.99
C ALA A 101 12.10 -7.06 0.84
N ARG A 102 11.99 -7.59 -0.40
CA ARG A 102 11.18 -8.78 -0.72
C ARG A 102 9.74 -8.66 -0.21
N LEU A 103 9.20 -7.45 -0.29
CA LEU A 103 7.82 -7.08 0.07
C LEU A 103 6.97 -6.80 -1.16
N ALA A 104 7.61 -6.66 -2.32
CA ALA A 104 6.93 -6.63 -3.59
C ALA A 104 5.95 -7.80 -3.65
N PRO A 105 4.71 -7.55 -4.12
CA PRO A 105 3.86 -8.65 -4.51
C PRO A 105 4.69 -9.55 -5.41
N THR A 106 4.80 -10.85 -5.08
CA THR A 106 5.50 -11.80 -5.93
C THR A 106 4.96 -11.65 -7.33
N ALA A 107 5.77 -11.08 -8.22
CA ALA A 107 5.44 -10.93 -9.62
C ALA A 107 5.40 -12.33 -10.21
N ALA A 108 4.23 -12.97 -10.17
CA ALA A 108 3.91 -13.88 -11.24
C ALA A 108 3.99 -13.05 -12.52
N ARG A 109 4.83 -13.52 -13.44
CA ARG A 109 5.21 -12.91 -14.71
C ARG A 109 4.05 -12.18 -15.38
N ALA A 110 4.39 -11.15 -16.15
CA ALA A 110 3.51 -10.27 -16.90
C ALA A 110 2.62 -10.95 -17.97
N ASP A 111 2.39 -12.26 -17.87
CA ASP A 111 1.56 -13.07 -18.77
C ASP A 111 0.41 -13.79 -18.02
N GLY A 112 -0.13 -13.21 -16.94
CA GLY A 112 -1.16 -13.94 -16.15
C GLY A 112 -1.94 -13.17 -15.08
N VAL A 113 -2.35 -11.92 -15.37
CA VAL A 113 -3.48 -11.09 -14.89
C VAL A 113 -3.81 -11.00 -13.37
N LEU A 114 -3.68 -12.03 -12.55
CA LEU A 114 -4.05 -12.03 -11.13
C LEU A 114 -2.94 -12.66 -10.27
N THR A 115 -2.77 -12.19 -9.04
CA THR A 115 -1.93 -12.84 -8.03
C THR A 115 -2.59 -14.15 -7.57
N ARG A 116 -1.83 -15.03 -6.91
CA ARG A 116 -2.37 -16.25 -6.31
C ARG A 116 -3.58 -15.96 -5.41
N ARG A 117 -3.46 -14.94 -4.56
CA ARG A 117 -4.51 -14.57 -3.62
C ARG A 117 -5.75 -14.02 -4.31
N GLU A 118 -5.57 -13.27 -5.39
CA GLU A 118 -6.67 -12.78 -6.21
C GLU A 118 -7.37 -13.92 -6.96
N ARG A 119 -6.65 -14.96 -7.41
CA ARG A 119 -7.26 -16.18 -7.97
C ARG A 119 -8.08 -16.95 -6.93
N GLU A 120 -7.54 -17.13 -5.73
CA GLU A 120 -8.25 -17.78 -4.62
C GLU A 120 -9.54 -17.03 -4.28
N VAL A 121 -9.48 -15.69 -4.23
CA VAL A 121 -10.68 -14.84 -4.03
C VAL A 121 -11.64 -14.96 -5.21
N LEU A 122 -11.16 -14.94 -6.45
CA LEU A 122 -11.99 -15.07 -7.65
C LEU A 122 -12.76 -16.38 -7.70
N ALA A 123 -12.13 -17.50 -7.33
CA ALA A 123 -12.78 -18.81 -7.27
C ALA A 123 -13.94 -18.82 -6.28
N LEU A 124 -13.71 -18.35 -5.06
CA LEU A 124 -14.76 -18.28 -4.03
C LEU A 124 -15.87 -17.28 -4.38
N VAL A 125 -15.55 -16.20 -5.11
CA VAL A 125 -16.54 -15.29 -5.64
C VAL A 125 -17.40 -15.94 -6.73
N ALA A 126 -16.81 -16.79 -7.58
CA ALA A 126 -17.54 -17.56 -8.59
C ALA A 126 -18.47 -18.62 -7.95
N GLU A 127 -18.12 -19.14 -6.77
CA GLU A 127 -18.99 -19.97 -5.93
C GLU A 127 -20.11 -19.19 -5.22
N GLY A 128 -20.14 -17.86 -5.32
CA GLY A 128 -21.18 -17.01 -4.74
C GLY A 128 -20.93 -16.56 -3.30
N LEU A 129 -19.72 -16.76 -2.75
CA LEU A 129 -19.42 -16.40 -1.36
C LEU A 129 -19.32 -14.89 -1.13
N THR A 130 -19.81 -14.45 0.02
CA THR A 130 -19.66 -13.08 0.53
C THR A 130 -18.23 -12.81 1.01
N ASN A 131 -17.81 -11.54 1.10
CA ASN A 131 -16.47 -11.17 1.61
C ASN A 131 -16.21 -11.74 3.02
N ARG A 132 -17.25 -11.84 3.86
CA ARG A 132 -17.20 -12.42 5.19
C ARG A 132 -16.95 -13.93 5.17
N GLU A 133 -17.54 -14.65 4.22
CA GLU A 133 -17.32 -16.09 4.04
C GLU A 133 -15.95 -16.38 3.41
N ILE A 134 -15.55 -15.57 2.43
CA ILE A 134 -14.22 -15.60 1.84
C ILE A 134 -13.16 -15.38 2.93
N GLY A 135 -13.35 -14.38 3.78
CA GLY A 135 -12.45 -14.11 4.90
C GLY A 135 -12.30 -15.33 5.83
N ARG A 136 -13.42 -15.96 6.20
CA ARG A 136 -13.41 -17.19 7.01
C ARG A 136 -12.69 -18.35 6.30
N ARG A 137 -12.98 -18.59 5.03
CA ARG A 137 -12.40 -19.70 4.23
C ARG A 137 -10.89 -19.54 4.03
N LEU A 138 -10.44 -18.30 3.89
CA LEU A 138 -9.06 -17.94 3.59
C LEU A 138 -8.26 -17.50 4.82
N TYR A 139 -8.83 -17.58 6.03
CA TYR A 139 -8.24 -17.15 7.30
C TYR A 139 -7.75 -15.68 7.30
N ILE A 140 -8.56 -14.77 6.76
CA ILE A 140 -8.31 -13.31 6.73
C ILE A 140 -9.55 -12.51 7.14
N SER A 141 -9.38 -11.22 7.42
CA SER A 141 -10.53 -10.34 7.71
C SER A 141 -11.40 -10.10 6.48
N GLU A 142 -12.69 -9.79 6.70
CA GLU A 142 -13.62 -9.36 5.64
C GLU A 142 -13.08 -8.13 4.88
N LYS A 143 -12.48 -7.18 5.61
CA LYS A 143 -11.85 -5.99 5.02
C LYS A 143 -10.71 -6.38 4.07
N THR A 144 -9.87 -7.33 4.47
CA THR A 144 -8.77 -7.84 3.63
C THR A 144 -9.30 -8.54 2.37
N ALA A 145 -10.36 -9.35 2.49
CA ALA A 145 -11.02 -9.97 1.35
C ALA A 145 -11.59 -8.90 0.37
N SER A 146 -12.20 -7.83 0.91
CA SER A 146 -12.70 -6.70 0.11
C SER A 146 -11.58 -6.02 -0.69
N VAL A 147 -10.44 -5.75 -0.05
CA VAL A 147 -9.27 -5.14 -0.72
C VAL A 147 -8.74 -6.03 -1.85
N HIS A 148 -8.63 -7.33 -1.63
CA HIS A 148 -8.23 -8.26 -2.69
C HIS A 148 -9.20 -8.27 -3.87
N LEU A 149 -10.51 -8.22 -3.60
CA LEU A 149 -11.54 -8.14 -4.63
C LEU A 149 -11.43 -6.84 -5.44
N SER A 150 -11.27 -5.70 -4.80
CA SER A 150 -11.08 -4.41 -5.49
C SER A 150 -9.85 -4.39 -6.38
N ASN A 151 -8.72 -4.92 -5.90
CA ASN A 151 -7.48 -4.99 -6.68
C ASN A 151 -7.62 -5.93 -7.89
N LEU A 152 -8.30 -7.06 -7.71
CA LEU A 152 -8.64 -7.95 -8.80
C LEU A 152 -9.54 -7.26 -9.84
N MET A 153 -10.58 -6.55 -9.42
CA MET A 153 -11.50 -5.87 -10.33
C MET A 153 -10.79 -4.79 -11.15
N ALA A 154 -9.90 -4.02 -10.50
CA ALA A 154 -9.03 -3.07 -11.19
C ALA A 154 -8.14 -3.74 -12.24
N LYS A 155 -7.55 -4.90 -11.92
CA LYS A 155 -6.71 -5.68 -12.86
C LYS A 155 -7.50 -6.30 -14.01
N LEU A 156 -8.75 -6.68 -13.77
CA LEU A 156 -9.64 -7.19 -14.81
C LEU A 156 -10.29 -6.08 -15.64
N ASN A 157 -10.14 -4.81 -15.25
CA ASN A 157 -10.81 -3.64 -15.81
C ASN A 157 -12.34 -3.79 -15.78
N VAL A 158 -12.88 -4.15 -14.62
CA VAL A 158 -14.31 -4.35 -14.38
C VAL A 158 -14.79 -3.56 -13.18
N SER A 159 -16.09 -3.28 -13.15
CA SER A 159 -16.72 -2.41 -12.16
C SER A 159 -17.62 -3.17 -11.18
N SER A 160 -17.99 -4.42 -11.48
CA SER A 160 -18.80 -5.25 -10.60
C SER A 160 -18.19 -6.63 -10.32
N ARG A 161 -18.59 -7.22 -9.18
CA ARG A 161 -18.25 -8.60 -8.79
C ARG A 161 -18.71 -9.61 -9.85
N THR A 162 -19.91 -9.39 -10.40
CA THR A 162 -20.48 -10.24 -11.44
C THR A 162 -19.67 -10.16 -12.73
N GLU A 163 -19.28 -8.94 -13.16
CA GLU A 163 -18.40 -8.75 -14.31
C GLU A 163 -17.06 -9.45 -14.11
N ALA A 164 -16.49 -9.41 -12.90
CA ALA A 164 -15.24 -10.11 -12.61
C ALA A 164 -15.33 -11.62 -12.86
N VAL A 165 -16.43 -12.26 -12.45
CA VAL A 165 -16.70 -13.69 -12.72
C VAL A 165 -16.88 -13.93 -14.22
N THR A 166 -17.67 -13.11 -14.91
CA THR A 166 -17.88 -13.26 -16.36
C THR A 166 -16.58 -13.13 -17.15
N VAL A 167 -15.73 -12.16 -16.79
CA VAL A 167 -14.41 -11.97 -17.42
C VAL A 167 -13.49 -13.14 -17.11
N ALA A 168 -13.52 -13.67 -15.88
CA ALA A 168 -12.72 -14.82 -15.49
C ALA A 168 -13.08 -16.10 -16.27
N VAL A 169 -14.38 -16.37 -16.44
CA VAL A 169 -14.86 -17.50 -17.25
C VAL A 169 -14.42 -17.36 -18.70
N ARG A 170 -14.66 -16.18 -19.31
CA ARG A 170 -14.29 -15.91 -20.71
C ARG A 170 -12.78 -16.02 -20.97
N ARG A 171 -11.94 -15.73 -19.98
CA ARG A 171 -10.47 -15.75 -20.08
C ARG A 171 -9.84 -17.05 -19.57
N GLY A 172 -10.63 -18.03 -19.13
CA GLY A 172 -10.10 -19.28 -18.56
C GLY A 172 -9.31 -19.08 -17.26
N LEU A 173 -9.59 -18.02 -16.50
CA LEU A 173 -8.88 -17.67 -15.26
C LEU A 173 -9.48 -18.31 -14.00
N HIS A 174 -10.31 -19.34 -14.20
CA HIS A 174 -10.92 -20.14 -13.14
C HIS A 174 -10.44 -21.58 -13.31
N GLU A 175 -9.73 -22.12 -12.32
CA GLU A 175 -9.51 -23.56 -12.24
C GLU A 175 -10.65 -24.15 -11.43
N VAL A 176 -11.45 -24.99 -12.09
CA VAL A 176 -12.43 -25.86 -11.43
C VAL A 176 -11.68 -27.09 -10.94
N THR A 177 -11.78 -27.37 -9.65
CA THR A 177 -11.66 -28.74 -9.10
C THR A 177 -12.94 -28.98 -8.33
#